data_AF-A0A376KK96-F1
#
_entry.id   AF-A0A376KK96-F1
#
_cell.length_a   1.000
_cell.length_b   1.000
_cell.length_c   1.000
_cell.angle_alpha   90.00
_cell.angle_beta   90.00
_cell.angle_gamma   90.00
#
_symmetry.space_group_name_H-M   'P 1'
#
loop_
_entity.id
_entity.type
_entity.pdbx_description
1 polymer ?
#
loop_
_entity_poly.entity_id
_entity_poly.type
_entity_poly.pdbx_seq_one_letter_code
_entity_poly.pdbx_strand_id
1 'polypeptide(L)'
;MEQPGDYCITYNGALVQKAADGSTVAQTALSYDDYRFLEKLSREVGSHFHALDRTTLYTANRDISYYTVHESFVATIPLVFCEAEKMDPNTQFLKVMMIDEPAILDQAIARIPQEVKEKYTVLKSAPYFLEILDKRVNKGTGVKSLADVLGIKPEEIMAIGDQEKRHRND
;
A
#
# COMPACT_ATOMS: atom_id res chain seq x y z
N MET A 1 18.93 -15.20 0.97
CA MET A 1 18.27 -14.58 -0.21
C MET A 1 19.10 -13.36 -0.60
N GLU A 2 20.34 -13.59 -1.03
CA GLU A 2 21.30 -12.50 -1.31
C GLU A 2 22.15 -12.83 -2.53
N GLN A 3 21.69 -13.74 -3.40
CA GLN A 3 22.41 -14.07 -4.62
C GLN A 3 22.03 -13.09 -5.75
N PRO A 4 22.97 -12.75 -6.64
CA PRO A 4 22.65 -12.03 -7.86
C PRO A 4 21.56 -12.77 -8.65
N GLY A 5 20.42 -12.10 -8.91
CA GLY A 5 19.27 -12.70 -9.60
C GLY A 5 18.05 -12.97 -8.71
N ASP A 6 18.18 -12.80 -7.38
CA ASP A 6 17.04 -12.86 -6.47
C ASP A 6 16.23 -11.54 -6.52
N TYR A 7 14.89 -11.64 -6.55
CA TYR A 7 13.97 -10.51 -6.58
C TYR A 7 12.86 -10.63 -5.53
N CYS A 8 12.39 -9.49 -5.05
CA CYS A 8 11.28 -9.38 -4.11
C CYS A 8 10.21 -8.43 -4.65
N ILE A 9 8.94 -8.83 -4.55
CA ILE A 9 7.78 -7.99 -4.85
C ILE A 9 7.16 -7.58 -3.52
N THR A 10 7.20 -6.29 -3.19
CA THR A 10 6.70 -5.74 -1.92
C THR A 10 5.55 -4.77 -2.16
N TYR A 11 4.90 -4.31 -1.08
CA TYR A 11 3.80 -3.33 -1.15
C TYR A 11 2.69 -3.71 -2.14
N ASN A 12 2.22 -4.97 -2.10
CA ASN A 12 1.24 -5.56 -3.03
C ASN A 12 1.57 -5.44 -4.53
N GLY A 13 2.83 -5.30 -4.91
CA GLY A 13 3.24 -5.11 -6.30
C GLY A 13 3.57 -3.68 -6.67
N ALA A 14 3.46 -2.72 -5.74
CA ALA A 14 3.87 -1.34 -5.98
C ALA A 14 5.38 -1.20 -6.17
N LEU A 15 6.16 -2.14 -5.63
CA LEU A 15 7.62 -2.15 -5.72
C LEU A 15 8.14 -3.54 -6.06
N VAL A 16 8.91 -3.63 -7.12
CA VAL A 16 9.74 -4.77 -7.49
C VAL A 16 11.18 -4.36 -7.27
N GLN A 17 11.95 -5.15 -6.52
CA GLN A 17 13.32 -4.84 -6.16
C GLN A 17 14.22 -6.07 -6.21
N LYS A 18 15.53 -5.86 -6.42
CA LYS A 18 16.52 -6.91 -6.25
C LYS A 18 16.69 -7.23 -4.77
N ALA A 19 16.73 -8.51 -4.41
CA ALA A 19 16.87 -8.91 -3.01
C ALA A 19 18.26 -8.60 -2.44
N ALA A 20 19.29 -8.60 -3.30
CA ALA A 20 20.68 -8.42 -2.89
C ALA A 20 21.01 -7.00 -2.39
N ASP A 21 20.46 -5.96 -3.03
CA ASP A 21 20.80 -4.56 -2.74
C ASP A 21 19.58 -3.64 -2.59
N GLY A 22 18.37 -4.18 -2.77
CA GLY A 22 17.12 -3.42 -2.74
C GLY A 22 16.89 -2.54 -3.98
N SER A 23 17.77 -2.51 -4.97
CA SER A 23 17.61 -1.61 -6.12
C SER A 23 16.26 -1.81 -6.82
N THR A 24 15.57 -0.72 -7.12
CA THR A 24 14.24 -0.72 -7.73
C THR A 24 14.31 -1.21 -9.19
N VAL A 25 13.48 -2.19 -9.52
CA VAL A 25 13.28 -2.72 -10.88
C VAL A 25 12.04 -2.11 -11.51
N ALA A 26 10.94 -2.05 -10.75
CA ALA A 26 9.70 -1.42 -11.15
C ALA A 26 9.04 -0.78 -9.92
N GLN A 27 8.42 0.38 -10.13
CA GLN A 27 7.72 1.10 -9.08
C GLN A 27 6.47 1.76 -9.64
N THR A 28 5.36 1.69 -8.92
CA THR A 28 4.16 2.47 -9.18
C THR A 28 3.67 3.01 -7.85
N ALA A 29 3.75 4.34 -7.71
CA ALA A 29 3.40 5.05 -6.50
C ALA A 29 2.15 5.92 -6.73
N LEU A 30 1.44 6.22 -5.65
CA LEU A 30 0.44 7.28 -5.59
C LEU A 30 1.13 8.64 -5.74
N SER A 31 0.47 9.56 -6.44
CA SER A 31 0.96 10.94 -6.54
C SER A 31 0.77 11.70 -5.23
N TYR A 32 1.43 12.85 -5.08
CA TYR A 32 1.19 13.75 -3.96
C TYR A 32 -0.27 14.20 -3.88
N ASP A 33 -0.91 14.46 -5.02
CA ASP A 33 -2.33 14.84 -5.08
C ASP A 33 -3.24 13.70 -4.60
N ASP A 34 -2.89 12.45 -4.94
CA ASP A 34 -3.61 11.29 -4.42
C ASP A 34 -3.44 11.16 -2.89
N TYR A 35 -2.22 11.38 -2.37
CA TYR A 35 -1.98 11.40 -0.92
C TYR A 35 -2.84 12.47 -0.24
N ARG A 36 -2.85 13.71 -0.73
CA ARG A 36 -3.64 14.81 -0.16
C ARG A 36 -5.13 14.53 -0.22
N PHE A 37 -5.61 13.94 -1.30
CA PHE A 37 -7.00 13.53 -1.46
C PHE A 37 -7.38 12.44 -0.45
N LEU A 38 -6.57 11.38 -0.33
CA LEU A 38 -6.85 10.23 0.55
C LEU A 38 -6.69 10.57 2.04
N GLU A 39 -5.73 11.42 2.40
CA GLU A 39 -5.58 11.94 3.75
C GLU A 39 -6.82 12.76 4.13
N LYS A 40 -7.28 13.65 3.25
CA LYS A 40 -8.51 14.42 3.50
C LYS A 40 -9.72 13.53 3.64
N LEU A 41 -9.86 12.55 2.74
CA LEU A 41 -10.95 11.58 2.78
C LEU A 41 -10.97 10.81 4.11
N SER A 42 -9.81 10.41 4.64
CA SER A 42 -9.74 9.69 5.93
C SER A 42 -10.37 10.47 7.08
N ARG A 43 -10.15 11.79 7.12
CA ARG A 43 -10.77 12.69 8.10
C ARG A 43 -12.26 12.83 7.88
N GLU A 44 -12.71 12.90 6.63
CA GLU A 44 -14.14 12.99 6.27
C GLU A 44 -14.92 11.71 6.63
N VAL A 45 -14.32 10.53 6.44
CA VAL A 45 -14.96 9.25 6.77
C VAL A 45 -14.79 8.84 8.24
N GLY A 46 -13.85 9.47 8.96
CA GLY A 46 -13.62 9.28 10.39
C GLY A 46 -12.72 8.08 10.73
N SER A 47 -11.58 7.95 10.04
CA SER A 47 -10.55 6.94 10.33
C SER A 47 -9.19 7.61 10.51
N HIS A 48 -8.32 7.03 11.34
CA HIS A 48 -6.90 7.39 11.29
C HIS A 48 -6.27 6.96 9.97
N PHE A 49 -5.12 7.56 9.66
CA PHE A 49 -4.45 7.41 8.37
C PHE A 49 -2.94 7.47 8.51
N HIS A 50 -2.26 6.63 7.74
CA HIS A 50 -0.82 6.75 7.53
C HIS A 50 -0.45 6.46 6.07
N ALA A 51 0.71 6.95 5.67
CA ALA A 51 1.28 6.78 4.35
C ALA A 51 2.66 6.14 4.47
N LEU A 52 3.03 5.30 3.50
CA LEU A 52 4.34 4.66 3.47
C LEU A 52 5.03 5.00 2.17
N ASP A 53 6.27 5.45 2.29
CA ASP A 53 7.23 5.39 1.19
C ASP A 53 8.09 4.13 1.33
N ARG A 54 9.25 4.13 0.67
CA ARG A 54 10.18 3.00 0.69
C ARG A 54 10.75 2.69 2.08
N THR A 55 10.94 3.71 2.92
CA THR A 55 11.76 3.65 4.14
C THR A 55 11.08 4.22 5.38
N THR A 56 9.93 4.85 5.25
CA THR A 56 9.32 5.64 6.32
C THR A 56 7.79 5.55 6.29
N LEU A 57 7.23 5.43 7.49
CA LEU A 57 5.81 5.52 7.78
C LEU A 57 5.51 6.94 8.26
N TYR A 58 4.58 7.62 7.59
CA TYR A 58 4.17 8.98 7.89
C TYR A 58 2.74 9.01 8.41
N THR A 59 2.47 9.81 9.44
CA THR A 59 1.09 10.13 9.84
C THR A 59 0.94 11.62 10.15
N ALA A 60 -0.21 12.16 9.79
CA ALA A 60 -0.63 13.51 10.17
C ALA A 60 -1.51 13.53 11.43
N ASN A 61 -1.84 12.35 11.99
CA ASN A 61 -2.65 12.26 13.20
C ASN A 61 -1.81 12.64 14.42
N ARG A 62 -2.24 13.68 15.16
CA ARG A 62 -1.61 14.09 16.41
C ARG A 62 -1.84 13.04 17.51
N ASP A 63 -3.06 12.53 17.58
CA ASP A 63 -3.39 11.35 18.37
C ASP A 63 -3.04 10.13 17.52
N ILE A 64 -1.85 9.58 17.71
CA ILE A 64 -1.35 8.48 16.88
C ILE A 64 -2.12 7.21 17.22
N SER A 65 -2.75 6.61 16.21
CA SER A 65 -3.46 5.33 16.33
C SER A 65 -2.53 4.23 16.85
N TYR A 66 -3.06 3.38 17.75
CA TYR A 66 -2.40 2.15 18.18
C TYR A 66 -1.91 1.32 16.98
N TYR A 67 -2.71 1.25 15.91
CA TYR A 67 -2.39 0.44 14.74
C TYR A 67 -1.27 1.05 13.87
N THR A 68 -1.04 2.36 13.95
CA THR A 68 0.14 3.00 13.34
C THR A 68 1.41 2.63 14.12
N VAL A 69 1.35 2.66 15.45
CA VAL A 69 2.47 2.21 16.30
C VAL A 69 2.75 0.72 16.08
N HIS A 70 1.71 -0.09 15.98
CA HIS A 70 1.81 -1.52 15.68
C HIS A 70 2.49 -1.78 14.33
N GLU A 71 2.08 -1.10 13.25
CA GLU A 71 2.72 -1.24 11.93
C GLU A 71 4.21 -0.84 11.99
N SER A 72 4.53 0.30 12.61
CA SER A 72 5.93 0.74 12.77
C SER A 72 6.78 -0.30 13.51
N PHE A 73 6.25 -0.87 14.59
CA PHE A 73 6.95 -1.86 15.40
C PHE A 73 7.13 -3.20 14.67
N VAL A 74 6.06 -3.75 14.09
CA VAL A 74 6.07 -5.07 13.44
C VAL A 74 6.82 -5.04 12.12
N ALA A 75 6.63 -4.01 11.30
CA ALA A 75 7.33 -3.85 10.03
C ALA A 75 8.74 -3.26 10.20
N THR A 76 9.14 -2.90 11.43
CA THR A 76 10.43 -2.27 11.76
C THR A 76 10.73 -1.05 10.88
N ILE A 77 9.72 -0.22 10.64
CA ILE A 77 9.82 0.96 9.79
C ILE A 77 9.76 2.25 10.64
N PRO A 78 10.67 3.22 10.44
CA PRO A 78 10.64 4.51 11.11
C PRO A 78 9.29 5.21 10.99
N LEU A 79 8.76 5.70 12.12
CA LEU A 79 7.54 6.50 12.19
C LEU A 79 7.87 7.99 12.28
N VAL A 80 7.31 8.78 11.36
CA VAL A 80 7.42 10.24 11.32
C VAL A 80 6.04 10.86 11.42
N PHE A 81 5.88 11.78 12.37
CA PHE A 81 4.76 12.70 12.35
C PHE A 81 5.05 13.84 11.37
N CYS A 82 4.13 14.09 10.45
CA CYS A 82 4.21 15.22 9.52
C CYS A 82 2.80 15.69 9.18
N GLU A 83 2.52 16.99 9.34
CA GLU A 83 1.24 17.54 8.91
C GLU A 83 1.10 17.42 7.38
N ALA A 84 -0.11 17.14 6.90
CA ALA A 84 -0.35 16.79 5.49
C ALA A 84 0.08 17.89 4.51
N GLU A 85 -0.04 19.16 4.92
CA GLU A 85 0.40 20.34 4.17
C GLU A 85 1.92 20.52 4.13
N LYS A 86 2.67 19.87 5.03
CA LYS A 86 4.13 19.93 5.10
C LYS A 86 4.81 18.71 4.49
N MET A 87 4.05 17.71 4.04
CA MET A 87 4.62 16.58 3.32
C MET A 87 5.32 17.05 2.04
N ASP A 88 6.52 16.53 1.80
CA ASP A 88 7.29 16.80 0.59
C ASP A 88 6.50 16.34 -0.65
N PRO A 89 6.21 17.24 -1.61
CA PRO A 89 5.55 16.89 -2.86
C PRO A 89 6.27 15.83 -3.70
N ASN A 90 7.57 15.59 -3.45
CA ASN A 90 8.36 14.60 -4.16
C ASN A 90 8.33 13.20 -3.51
N THR A 91 7.71 13.05 -2.33
CA THR A 91 7.60 11.76 -1.65
C THR A 91 6.89 10.73 -2.55
N GLN A 92 7.50 9.54 -2.66
CA GLN A 92 6.98 8.44 -3.47
C GLN A 92 6.11 7.51 -2.60
N PHE A 93 4.81 7.78 -2.54
CA PHE A 93 3.88 7.01 -1.71
C PHE A 93 3.55 5.65 -2.32
N LEU A 94 4.16 4.58 -1.81
CA LEU A 94 3.96 3.22 -2.32
C LEU A 94 2.62 2.63 -1.89
N LYS A 95 2.20 2.93 -0.66
CA LYS A 95 0.88 2.59 -0.13
C LYS A 95 0.43 3.64 0.87
N VAL A 96 -0.88 3.81 1.01
CA VAL A 96 -1.46 4.50 2.17
C VAL A 96 -2.51 3.61 2.81
N MET A 97 -2.81 3.83 4.08
CA MET A 97 -3.75 2.99 4.80
C MET A 97 -4.64 3.82 5.71
N MET A 98 -5.93 3.47 5.70
CA MET A 98 -6.86 3.84 6.76
C MET A 98 -6.82 2.73 7.82
N ILE A 99 -6.55 3.11 9.07
CA ILE A 99 -6.25 2.17 10.14
C ILE A 99 -6.98 2.57 11.41
N ASP A 100 -7.77 1.67 11.98
CA ASP A 100 -8.56 1.97 13.19
C ASP A 100 -9.09 0.69 13.83
N GLU A 101 -9.76 0.81 14.97
CA GLU A 101 -10.50 -0.31 15.54
C GLU A 101 -11.47 -0.89 14.50
N PRO A 102 -11.67 -2.22 14.44
CA PRO A 102 -12.42 -2.84 13.35
C PRO A 102 -13.80 -2.23 13.11
N ALA A 103 -14.53 -1.91 14.18
CA ALA A 103 -15.85 -1.30 14.08
C ALA A 103 -15.80 0.14 13.53
N ILE A 104 -14.78 0.93 13.87
CA ILE A 104 -14.58 2.28 13.36
C ILE A 104 -14.20 2.22 11.88
N LEU A 105 -13.25 1.35 11.54
CA LEU A 105 -12.78 1.17 10.18
C LEU A 105 -13.90 0.67 9.25
N ASP A 106 -14.73 -0.27 9.70
CA ASP A 106 -15.87 -0.76 8.90
C ASP A 106 -16.91 0.33 8.61
N GLN A 107 -17.17 1.21 9.59
CA GLN A 107 -18.01 2.38 9.37
C GLN A 107 -17.38 3.38 8.39
N ALA A 108 -16.07 3.60 8.49
CA ALA A 108 -15.34 4.45 7.55
C ALA A 108 -15.41 3.88 6.12
N ILE A 109 -15.18 2.57 5.95
CA ILE A 109 -15.26 1.87 4.66
C ILE A 109 -16.63 2.01 4.02
N ALA A 110 -17.70 1.96 4.81
CA ALA A 110 -19.07 2.14 4.34
C ALA A 110 -19.34 3.58 3.82
N ARG A 111 -18.61 4.58 4.33
CA ARG A 111 -18.71 5.99 3.91
C ARG A 111 -17.82 6.33 2.72
N ILE A 112 -16.87 5.48 2.34
CA ILE A 112 -15.99 5.71 1.18
C ILE A 112 -16.83 5.69 -0.12
N PRO A 113 -16.79 6.77 -0.92
CA PRO A 113 -17.50 6.83 -2.19
C PRO A 113 -17.06 5.73 -3.16
N GLN A 114 -17.99 5.24 -3.98
CA GLN A 114 -17.70 4.20 -4.97
C GLN A 114 -16.62 4.62 -5.97
N GLU A 115 -16.60 5.90 -6.37
CA GLU A 115 -15.58 6.47 -7.27
C GLU A 115 -14.16 6.27 -6.74
N VAL A 116 -13.95 6.31 -5.41
CA VAL A 116 -12.63 6.06 -4.80
C VAL A 116 -12.22 4.60 -4.99
N LYS A 117 -13.17 3.66 -4.87
CA LYS A 117 -12.93 2.22 -5.10
C LYS A 117 -12.69 1.91 -6.57
N GLU A 118 -13.21 2.73 -7.48
CA GLU A 118 -12.95 2.64 -8.91
C GLU A 118 -11.58 3.23 -9.27
N LYS A 119 -11.23 4.39 -8.70
CA LYS A 119 -9.97 5.11 -8.94
C LYS A 119 -8.74 4.44 -8.31
N TYR A 120 -8.89 3.75 -7.18
CA TYR A 120 -7.78 3.12 -6.47
C TYR A 120 -7.96 1.62 -6.29
N THR A 121 -6.87 0.94 -5.95
CA THR A 121 -6.93 -0.42 -5.41
C THR A 121 -7.19 -0.30 -3.91
N VAL A 122 -8.41 -0.60 -3.48
CA VAL A 122 -8.83 -0.57 -2.07
C VAL A 122 -9.04 -1.99 -1.59
N LEU A 123 -8.28 -2.43 -0.58
CA LEU A 123 -8.34 -3.79 -0.05
C LEU A 123 -8.23 -3.79 1.48
N LYS A 124 -9.07 -4.58 2.14
CA LYS A 124 -8.96 -4.81 3.58
C LYS A 124 -8.01 -5.99 3.81
N SER A 125 -6.85 -5.76 4.42
CA SER A 125 -5.83 -6.80 4.67
C SER A 125 -5.91 -7.40 6.07
N ALA A 126 -6.47 -6.66 7.03
CA ALA A 126 -6.78 -7.13 8.38
C ALA A 126 -8.06 -6.46 8.88
N PRO A 127 -8.69 -6.93 9.97
CA PRO A 127 -9.87 -6.29 10.56
C PRO A 127 -9.71 -4.78 10.80
N TYR A 128 -8.49 -4.34 11.08
CA TYR A 128 -8.09 -2.97 11.41
C TYR A 128 -7.23 -2.27 10.34
N PHE A 129 -7.02 -2.89 9.17
CA PHE A 129 -6.21 -2.33 8.08
C PHE A 129 -6.95 -2.32 6.74
N LEU A 130 -7.14 -1.10 6.20
CA LEU A 130 -7.59 -0.86 4.84
C LEU A 130 -6.45 -0.24 4.05
N GLU A 131 -5.92 -1.00 3.09
CA GLU A 131 -4.84 -0.57 2.22
C GLU A 131 -5.40 0.07 0.95
N ILE A 132 -4.80 1.20 0.56
CA ILE A 132 -5.14 1.94 -0.64
C ILE A 132 -3.85 2.15 -1.44
N LEU A 133 -3.85 1.68 -2.68
CA LEU A 133 -2.73 1.75 -3.62
C LEU A 133 -3.21 2.28 -4.98
N ASP A 134 -2.27 2.59 -5.85
CA ASP A 134 -2.56 2.91 -7.25
C ASP A 134 -3.35 1.76 -7.93
N LYS A 135 -4.32 2.10 -8.78
CA LYS A 135 -5.21 1.11 -9.43
C LYS A 135 -4.47 0.07 -10.26
N ARG A 136 -3.32 0.44 -10.81
CA ARG A 136 -2.49 -0.42 -11.67
C ARG A 136 -1.72 -1.45 -10.83
N VAL A 137 -1.64 -1.27 -9.52
CA VAL A 137 -0.88 -2.13 -8.61
C VAL A 137 -1.74 -3.28 -8.10
N ASN A 138 -1.27 -4.49 -8.36
CA ASN A 138 -1.62 -5.70 -7.62
C ASN A 138 -0.47 -6.72 -7.75
N LYS A 139 -0.49 -7.79 -6.95
CA LYS A 139 0.59 -8.80 -6.96
C LYS A 139 0.80 -9.42 -8.33
N GLY A 140 -0.27 -9.60 -9.11
CA GLY A 140 -0.20 -10.10 -10.48
C GLY A 140 0.50 -9.16 -11.43
N THR A 141 0.24 -7.85 -11.35
CA THR A 141 0.97 -6.85 -12.16
C THR A 141 2.43 -6.73 -11.74
N GLY A 142 2.75 -6.94 -10.46
CA GLY A 142 4.12 -7.05 -9.97
C GLY A 142 4.87 -8.25 -10.59
N VAL A 143 4.26 -9.44 -10.57
CA VAL A 143 4.84 -10.65 -11.18
C VAL A 143 5.03 -10.47 -12.68
N LYS A 144 4.01 -9.92 -13.37
CA LYS A 144 4.09 -9.64 -14.80
C LYS A 144 5.23 -8.66 -15.12
N SER A 145 5.36 -7.57 -14.35
CA SER A 145 6.41 -6.57 -14.57
C SER A 145 7.81 -7.17 -14.41
N LEU A 146 7.99 -8.05 -13.42
CA LEU A 146 9.26 -8.76 -13.23
C LEU A 146 9.54 -9.74 -14.38
N ALA A 147 8.52 -10.49 -14.81
CA ALA A 147 8.65 -11.42 -15.93
C ALA A 147 9.01 -10.71 -17.24
N ASP A 148 8.39 -9.57 -17.53
CA ASP A 148 8.67 -8.74 -18.70
C ASP A 148 10.15 -8.25 -18.71
N VAL A 149 10.68 -7.86 -17.54
CA VAL A 149 12.09 -7.45 -17.39
C VAL A 149 13.06 -8.62 -17.57
N LEU A 150 12.68 -9.81 -17.11
CA LEU A 150 13.51 -11.02 -17.18
C LEU A 150 13.37 -11.79 -18.50
N GLY A 151 12.40 -11.43 -19.34
CA GLY A 151 12.07 -12.17 -20.57
C GLY A 151 11.45 -13.54 -20.33
N ILE A 152 10.79 -13.74 -19.18
CA ILE A 152 10.15 -14.99 -18.78
C ILE A 152 8.71 -15.01 -19.29
N LYS A 153 8.29 -16.13 -19.90
CA LYS A 153 6.92 -16.27 -20.42
C LYS A 153 5.93 -16.68 -19.32
N PRO A 154 4.64 -16.33 -19.45
CA PRO A 154 3.63 -16.72 -18.46
C PRO A 154 3.57 -18.21 -18.14
N GLU A 155 3.79 -19.08 -19.14
CA GLU A 155 3.81 -20.55 -18.97
C GLU A 155 4.98 -21.07 -18.12
N GLU A 156 6.00 -20.25 -17.88
CA GLU A 156 7.17 -20.57 -17.05
C GLU A 156 7.00 -20.11 -15.59
N ILE A 157 5.86 -19.50 -15.26
CA ILE A 157 5.60 -18.88 -13.96
C ILE A 157 4.61 -19.72 -13.15
N MET A 158 5.01 -20.04 -11.91
CA MET A 158 4.12 -20.62 -10.91
C MET A 158 3.87 -19.61 -9.79
N ALA A 159 2.61 -19.33 -9.48
CA ALA A 159 2.21 -18.48 -8.36
C ALA A 159 1.45 -19.30 -7.33
N ILE A 160 1.89 -19.23 -6.07
CA ILE A 160 1.27 -19.93 -4.93
C ILE A 160 0.82 -18.88 -3.92
N GLY A 161 -0.44 -18.96 -3.47
CA GLY A 161 -1.01 -18.05 -2.48
C GLY A 161 -2.21 -18.67 -1.76
N ASP A 162 -2.45 -18.24 -0.53
CA ASP A 162 -3.47 -18.76 0.39
C ASP A 162 -4.65 -17.81 0.63
N GLN A 163 -4.62 -16.62 0.02
CA GLN A 163 -5.66 -15.59 0.17
C GLN A 163 -6.72 -15.68 -0.93
N GLU A 164 -7.91 -16.13 -0.55
CA GLU A 164 -9.12 -16.24 -1.37
C GLU A 164 -9.72 -14.84 -1.65
N LYS A 165 -9.36 -14.19 -2.76
CA LYS A 165 -10.18 -13.07 -3.28
C LYS A 165 -11.38 -13.65 -4.00
N ARG A 166 -12.48 -13.91 -3.28
CA ARG A 166 -13.79 -14.15 -3.90
C ARG A 166 -14.21 -12.90 -4.69
N HIS A 167 -14.02 -12.93 -6.00
CA HIS A 167 -14.92 -12.22 -6.90
C HIS A 167 -16.30 -12.86 -6.77
N ARG A 168 -17.17 -12.29 -5.93
CA ARG A 168 -18.61 -12.44 -6.11
C ARG A 168 -19.04 -11.40 -7.14
N ASN A 169 -19.16 -11.84 -8.39
CA ASN A 169 -20.12 -11.24 -9.30
C ASN A 169 -21.49 -11.73 -8.85
N ASP A 170 -22.30 -10.82 -8.31
CA ASP A 170 -23.75 -10.85 -8.43
C ASP A 170 -24.16 -9.52 -9.08
#